data_AF-A0A8J8PQH3-F1
#
_entry.id   AF-A0A8J8PQH3-F1
#
_cell.length_a   1.000
_cell.length_b   1.000
_cell.length_c   1.000
_cell.angle_alpha   90.00
_cell.angle_beta   90.00
_cell.angle_gamma   90.00
#
_symmetry.space_group_name_H-M   'P 1'
#
loop_
_entity.id
_entity.type
_entity.pdbx_description
1 polymer ?
#
loop_
_entity_poly.entity_id
_entity_poly.type
_entity_poly.pdbx_seq_one_letter_code
_entity_poly.pdbx_strand_id
1 'polypeptide(L)' 'YWDYFDRAQEKFFLEGEKNPIVINQDPYNKGWLVKMKMSNPEEIKQLQTGPQAIQKLKDLIASEKLTCKRL' A
#
# COMPACT_ATOMS: atom_id res chain seq x y z
N TYR A 1 9.15 -16.10 17.24
CA TYR A 1 9.43 -15.25 16.06
C TYR A 1 8.14 -14.58 15.56
N TRP A 2 7.02 -15.31 15.45
CA TRP A 2 5.70 -14.72 15.16
C TRP A 2 5.06 -13.98 16.36
N ASP A 3 5.29 -14.43 17.60
CA ASP A 3 4.81 -13.75 18.83
C ASP A 3 5.39 -12.35 19.11
N TYR A 4 6.43 -11.95 18.37
CA TYR A 4 7.03 -10.62 18.50
C TYR A 4 6.28 -9.60 17.63
N PHE A 5 5.74 -10.03 16.49
CA PHE A 5 4.86 -9.22 15.65
C PHE A 5 3.49 -9.01 16.31
N ASP A 6 2.95 -10.02 16.99
CA ASP A 6 1.64 -9.92 17.68
C ASP A 6 1.62 -8.97 18.89
N ARG A 7 2.80 -8.60 19.43
CA ARG A 7 2.93 -7.65 20.54
C ARG A 7 3.17 -6.21 20.09
N ALA A 8 3.56 -5.99 18.83
CA ALA A 8 3.45 -4.67 18.22
C ALA A 8 1.98 -4.42 17.91
N GLN A 9 1.50 -3.18 18.04
CA GLN A 9 0.09 -2.82 17.88
C GLN A 9 -0.33 -2.81 16.41
N GLU A 10 -0.20 -3.95 15.74
CA GLU A 10 -0.29 -4.13 14.30
C GLU A 10 -1.35 -5.19 14.00
N LYS A 11 -2.38 -4.82 13.24
CA LYS A 11 -3.38 -5.76 12.72
C LYS A 11 -3.10 -5.96 11.25
N PHE A 12 -2.81 -7.19 10.83
CA PHE A 12 -2.74 -7.57 9.42
C PHE A 12 -4.12 -7.95 8.90
N PHE A 13 -4.36 -7.75 7.60
CA PHE A 13 -5.62 -8.11 6.96
C PHE A 13 -5.66 -9.62 6.66
N LEU A 14 -6.13 -10.39 7.66
CA LEU A 14 -6.23 -11.85 7.60
C LEU A 14 -7.15 -12.37 6.48
N GLU A 15 -8.10 -11.56 6.01
CA GLU A 15 -8.96 -11.96 4.89
C GLU A 15 -8.24 -11.85 3.54
N GLY A 16 -7.31 -10.91 3.39
CA GLY A 16 -6.48 -10.77 2.18
C GLY A 16 -5.53 -11.95 1.99
N GLU A 17 -5.09 -12.57 3.09
CA GLU A 17 -4.31 -13.81 3.05
C GLU A 17 -5.13 -14.99 2.50
N LYS A 18 -6.43 -15.05 2.83
CA LYS A 18 -7.33 -16.12 2.37
C LYS A 18 -7.88 -15.87 0.98
N ASN A 19 -8.04 -14.60 0.61
CA ASN A 19 -8.63 -14.20 -0.66
C ASN A 19 -7.89 -12.99 -1.26
N PRO A 20 -6.71 -13.18 -1.87
CA PRO A 20 -5.87 -12.09 -2.36
C PRO A 20 -6.53 -11.25 -3.47
N ILE A 21 -7.57 -11.77 -4.13
CA ILE A 21 -8.28 -11.04 -5.19
C ILE A 21 -8.92 -9.74 -4.71
N VAL A 22 -9.26 -9.66 -3.40
CA VAL A 22 -9.91 -8.50 -2.81
C VAL A 22 -9.03 -7.24 -2.90
N ILE A 23 -7.71 -7.41 -2.87
CA ILE A 23 -6.73 -6.33 -3.03
C ILE A 23 -6.87 -5.69 -4.42
N ASN A 24 -7.11 -6.50 -5.45
CA ASN A 24 -7.29 -6.00 -6.82
C ASN A 24 -8.67 -5.38 -7.04
N GLN A 25 -9.71 -5.96 -6.43
CA GLN A 25 -11.10 -5.54 -6.64
C GLN A 25 -11.47 -4.28 -5.87
N ASP A 26 -10.93 -4.08 -4.67
CA ASP A 26 -11.26 -2.97 -3.79
C ASP A 26 -10.02 -2.50 -2.99
N PRO A 27 -8.97 -2.02 -3.68
CA PRO A 27 -7.62 -1.79 -3.10
C PRO A 27 -7.60 -0.80 -1.93
N TYR A 28 -8.54 0.14 -1.90
CA TYR A 28 -8.54 1.25 -0.95
C TYR A 28 -9.56 1.11 0.17
N ASN A 29 -10.50 0.15 0.09
CA ASN A 29 -11.42 -0.16 1.19
C ASN A 29 -11.15 -1.55 1.73
N LYS A 30 -11.79 -2.59 1.17
CA LYS A 30 -11.64 -3.97 1.68
C LYS A 30 -10.24 -4.54 1.48
N GLY A 31 -9.46 -4.01 0.54
CA GLY A 31 -8.10 -4.44 0.21
C GLY A 31 -6.97 -3.85 1.07
N TRP A 32 -7.26 -3.25 2.23
CA TRP A 32 -6.22 -2.75 3.14
C TRP A 32 -5.29 -3.90 3.58
N LEU A 33 -3.99 -3.62 3.75
CA LEU A 33 -3.00 -4.67 4.07
C LEU A 33 -2.66 -4.75 5.56
N VAL A 34 -2.39 -3.59 6.17
CA VAL A 34 -1.95 -3.49 7.56
C VAL A 34 -2.52 -2.24 8.23
N LYS A 35 -2.77 -2.32 9.53
CA LYS A 35 -2.99 -1.18 10.42
C LYS A 35 -1.88 -1.18 11.45
N MET A 36 -1.15 -0.09 11.53
CA MET A 36 0.01 0.05 12.41
C MET A 36 -0.03 1.37 13.18
N LYS A 37 0.72 1.45 14.27
CA LYS A 37 0.99 2.72 14.94
C LYS A 37 2.20 3.40 14.31
N MET A 38 2.05 4.67 13.96
CA MET A 38 3.17 5.49 13.51
C MET A 38 4.13 5.73 14.67
N SER A 39 5.40 5.38 14.48
CA SER A 39 6.48 5.73 15.41
C SER A 39 6.80 7.22 15.38
N ASN A 40 6.66 7.86 14.21
CA ASN A 40 6.89 9.28 13.99
C ASN A 40 5.82 9.89 13.06
N PRO A 41 4.86 10.66 13.60
CA PRO A 41 3.79 11.27 12.79
C PRO A 41 4.28 12.29 11.74
N GLU A 42 5.45 12.89 11.93
CA GLU A 42 5.98 13.92 11.02
C GLU A 42 6.32 13.36 9.63
N GLU A 43 6.56 12.06 9.51
CA GLU A 43 6.84 11.38 8.24
C GLU A 43 5.68 11.46 7.24
N ILE A 44 4.45 11.69 7.72
CA ILE A 44 3.28 11.92 6.86
C ILE A 44 3.52 13.09 5.90
N LYS A 45 4.27 14.12 6.32
CA LYS A 45 4.59 15.29 5.49
C LYS A 45 5.47 14.97 4.29
N GLN A 46 6.14 13.80 4.29
CA GLN A 46 7.01 13.36 3.20
C GLN A 46 6.26 12.57 2.13
N LEU A 47 5.00 12.19 2.39
CA LEU A 47 4.17 11.42 1.48
C LEU A 47 3.66 12.27 0.31
N GLN A 48 3.55 11.65 -0.86
CA GLN A 48 2.88 12.26 -2.01
C GLN A 48 1.37 12.12 -1.84
N THR A 49 0.61 13.16 -2.18
CA THR A 49 -0.85 13.15 -2.01
C THR A 49 -1.58 13.53 -3.30
N GLY A 50 -2.77 12.95 -3.47
CA GLY A 50 -3.73 13.34 -4.51
C GLY A 50 -3.13 13.48 -5.92
N PRO A 51 -3.36 14.61 -6.62
CA PRO A 51 -2.87 14.82 -7.98
C PRO A 51 -1.35 14.73 -8.14
N GLN A 52 -0.57 15.11 -7.13
CA GLN A 52 0.90 15.09 -7.21
C GLN A 52 1.42 13.65 -7.29
N ALA A 53 0.83 12.74 -6.53
CA ALA A 53 1.17 11.32 -6.58
C ALA A 53 0.90 10.73 -7.97
N ILE A 54 -0.24 11.11 -8.59
CA ILE A 54 -0.60 10.68 -9.94
C ILE A 54 0.42 11.19 -10.97
N GLN A 55 0.82 12.46 -10.88
CA GLN A 55 1.80 13.03 -11.81
C GLN A 55 3.15 12.34 -11.68
N LYS A 56 3.65 12.18 -10.44
CA LYS A 56 4.92 11.48 -10.19
C LYS A 56 4.92 10.05 -10.73
N LEU A 57 3.80 9.33 -10.60
CA LEU A 57 3.68 7.99 -11.16
C LEU A 57 3.73 8.00 -12.69
N LYS A 58 3.07 8.97 -13.35
CA LYS A 58 3.15 9.12 -14.81
C LYS A 58 4.58 9.40 -15.27
N ASP A 59 5.28 10.27 -14.57
CA ASP A 59 6.67 10.62 -14.87
C ASP A 59 7.58 9.39 -14.73
N LEU A 60 7.38 8.57 -13.69
CA LEU A 60 8.10 7.31 -13.51
C LEU A 60 7.84 6.34 -14.65
N ILE A 61 6.58 6.10 -15.02
CA ILE A 61 6.20 5.22 -16.14
C ILE A 61 6.90 5.63 -17.43
N ALA A 62 6.95 6.93 -17.72
CA ALA A 62 7.62 7.46 -18.90
C ALA A 62 9.15 7.29 -18.82
N SER A 63 9.76 7.63 -17.69
CA SER A 63 11.22 7.58 -17.50
C SER A 63 11.77 6.15 -17.57
N GLU A 64 11.04 5.20 -16.98
CA GLU A 64 11.40 3.78 -16.93
C GLU A 64 10.97 3.01 -18.19
N LYS A 65 10.38 3.72 -19.17
CA LYS A 65 9.83 3.14 -20.42
C LYS A 65 8.89 1.96 -20.14
N LEU A 66 8.13 2.03 -19.06
CA LEU A 66 7.19 0.98 -18.67
C LEU A 66 6.05 0.97 -19.69
N THR A 67 5.88 -0.17 -20.33
CA THR A 67 4.76 -0.40 -21.25
C THR A 67 3.81 -1.40 -20.63
N CYS A 68 2.52 -1.07 -20.60
CA CYS A 68 1.51 -2.06 -20.27
C CYS A 68 1.47 -3.10 -21.38
N LYS A 69 2.04 -4.28 -21.14
CA LYS A 69 1.71 -5.46 -21.94
C LYS A 69 0.29 -5.90 -21.57
N ARG A 70 -0.69 -5.38 -22.31
CA ARG A 70 -2.00 -5.99 -22.37
C ARG A 70 -1.84 -7.25 -23.24
N LEU A 71 -1.82 -8.41 -22.59
CA LEU A 71 -1.86 -9.72 -23.26
C LEU A 71 -3.20 -9.91 -23.96
#